data_AF-A0A291HPC2-F1
#
_entry.id   AF-A0A291HPC2-F1
#
_cell.length_a   1.000
_cell.length_b   1.000
_cell.length_c   1.000
_cell.angle_alpha   90.00
_cell.angle_beta   90.00
_cell.angle_gamma   90.00
#
_symmetry.space_group_name_H-M   'P 1'
#
loop_
_entity.id
_entity.type
_entity.pdbx_description
1 polymer ?
#
loop_
_entity_poly.entity_id
_entity_poly.type
_entity_poly.pdbx_seq_one_letter_code
_entity_poly.pdbx_strand_id
1 'polypeptide(L)'
;MNLERYNGYAYEKIISAIQSLISNQENIKSALIDADTFNLCHITPDNDLPGELHELYEELEEQIQCLRDGTGDDYAAELAISKLLTLFGRLHRHENVVPY
;
A
#
# COMPACT_ATOMS: atom_id res chain seq x y z
N MET A 1 -16.29 -16.99 18.79
CA MET A 1 -15.97 -16.45 17.45
C MET A 1 -15.73 -14.96 17.63
N ASN A 2 -14.48 -14.53 17.66
CA ASN A 2 -14.15 -13.11 17.55
C ASN A 2 -14.28 -12.76 16.07
N LEU A 3 -15.25 -11.92 15.74
CA LEU A 3 -15.26 -11.24 14.46
C LEU A 3 -14.06 -10.29 14.48
N GLU A 4 -12.99 -10.65 13.77
CA GLU A 4 -11.85 -9.77 13.56
C GLU A 4 -12.34 -8.50 12.86
N ARG A 5 -12.59 -7.46 13.66
CA ARG A 5 -12.75 -6.11 13.13
C ARG A 5 -11.37 -5.70 12.61
N TYR A 6 -11.17 -5.81 11.30
CA TYR A 6 -10.01 -5.22 10.66
C TYR A 6 -10.08 -3.71 10.89
N ASN A 7 -9.10 -3.22 11.63
CA ASN A 7 -9.02 -1.83 12.03
C ASN A 7 -8.82 -1.00 10.75
N GLY A 8 -9.53 0.12 10.59
CA GLY A 8 -9.40 1.02 9.42
C GLY A 8 -8.00 1.64 9.25
N TYR A 9 -7.03 1.18 10.03
CA TYR A 9 -5.64 1.63 10.05
C TYR A 9 -4.92 1.40 8.72
N ALA A 10 -4.88 0.16 8.19
CA ALA A 10 -4.28 -0.08 6.88
C ALA A 10 -4.96 0.75 5.79
N TYR A 11 -6.29 0.88 5.87
CA TYR A 11 -7.06 1.68 4.93
C TYR A 11 -6.65 3.15 4.97
N GLU A 12 -6.51 3.74 6.16
CA GLU A 12 -6.00 5.10 6.35
C GLU A 12 -4.60 5.26 5.77
N LYS A 13 -3.67 4.35 6.08
CA LYS A 13 -2.29 4.39 5.56
C LYS A 13 -2.21 4.28 4.05
N ILE A 14 -3.01 3.38 3.45
CA ILE A 14 -3.08 3.24 1.99
C ILE A 14 -3.66 4.50 1.35
N ILE A 15 -4.69 5.12 1.93
CA ILE A 15 -5.22 6.40 1.42
C ILE A 15 -4.16 7.50 1.50
N SER A 16 -3.47 7.64 2.65
CA SER A 16 -2.43 8.66 2.80
C SER A 16 -1.27 8.45 1.82
N ALA A 17 -0.89 7.20 1.56
CA ALA A 17 0.08 6.85 0.52
C ALA A 17 -0.39 7.31 -0.88
N ILE A 18 -1.65 7.01 -1.26
CA ILE A 18 -2.22 7.42 -2.54
C ILE A 18 -2.28 8.95 -2.67
N GLN A 19 -2.67 9.65 -1.60
CA GLN A 19 -2.72 11.12 -1.58
C GLN A 19 -1.33 11.75 -1.75
N SER A 20 -0.31 11.15 -1.13
CA SER A 20 1.09 11.56 -1.31
C SER A 20 1.53 11.43 -2.77
N LEU A 21 1.22 10.31 -3.42
CA LEU A 21 1.52 10.09 -4.84
C LEU A 21 0.85 11.12 -5.76
N ILE A 22 -0.44 11.41 -5.53
CA ILE A 22 -1.18 12.40 -6.33
C ILE A 22 -0.58 13.80 -6.17
N SER A 23 -0.05 14.12 -4.99
CA SER A 23 0.51 15.43 -4.67
C SER A 23 1.92 15.63 -5.26
N ASN A 24 2.63 14.56 -5.60
CA ASN A 24 4.05 14.61 -5.98
C ASN A 24 4.33 13.90 -7.31
N GLN A 25 3.64 14.31 -8.38
CA GLN A 25 3.67 13.64 -9.69
C GLN A 25 4.94 13.89 -10.51
N GLU A 26 5.78 14.85 -10.13
CA GLU A 26 6.99 15.20 -10.88
C GLU A 26 8.07 14.12 -10.81
N ASN A 27 8.09 13.31 -9.74
CA ASN A 27 9.01 12.19 -9.59
C ASN A 27 8.31 11.00 -8.92
N ILE A 28 7.74 10.13 -9.76
CA ILE A 28 6.92 8.99 -9.33
C ILE A 28 7.69 8.03 -8.41
N LYS A 29 9.00 7.83 -8.66
CA LYS A 29 9.84 6.92 -7.88
C LYS A 29 10.10 7.47 -6.49
N SER A 30 10.48 8.75 -6.40
CA SER A 30 10.63 9.43 -5.11
C SER A 30 9.32 9.44 -4.33
N ALA A 31 8.20 9.73 -5.02
CA ALA A 31 6.89 9.76 -4.39
C ALA A 31 6.47 8.38 -3.84
N LEU A 32 6.79 7.28 -4.53
CA LEU A 32 6.55 5.91 -4.03
C LEU A 32 7.38 5.59 -2.79
N ILE A 33 8.66 5.96 -2.80
CA ILE A 33 9.55 5.77 -1.65
C ILE A 33 9.07 6.59 -0.44
N ASP A 34 8.60 7.82 -0.66
CA ASP A 34 8.03 8.65 0.39
C ASP A 34 6.71 8.08 0.91
N ALA A 35 5.82 7.65 0.00
CA ALA A 35 4.54 7.03 0.36
C ALA A 35 4.74 5.80 1.25
N ASP A 36 5.76 5.00 0.97
CA ASP A 36 6.19 3.89 1.81
C ASP A 36 6.74 4.35 3.16
N THR A 37 7.76 5.21 3.13
CA THR A 37 8.50 5.68 4.31
C THR A 37 7.59 6.37 5.34
N PHE A 38 6.54 7.06 4.90
CA PHE A 38 5.65 7.81 5.79
C PHE A 38 4.30 7.13 6.06
N ASN A 39 3.92 6.12 5.28
CA ASN A 39 2.59 5.52 5.41
C ASN A 39 2.61 3.99 5.37
N LEU A 40 3.08 3.40 4.27
CA LEU A 40 2.93 1.96 4.06
C LEU A 40 3.74 1.15 5.06
N CYS A 41 4.96 1.58 5.42
CA CYS A 41 5.82 0.88 6.37
C CYS A 41 5.25 0.76 7.80
N HIS A 42 4.12 1.43 8.08
CA HIS A 42 3.43 1.32 9.36
C HIS A 42 2.40 0.18 9.40
N ILE A 43 2.06 -0.41 8.25
CA ILE A 43 1.12 -1.53 8.14
C ILE A 43 1.85 -2.81 8.58
N THR A 44 1.27 -3.54 9.53
CA THR A 44 1.68 -4.90 9.87
C THR A 44 0.68 -5.87 9.24
N PRO A 45 1.02 -6.61 8.17
CA PRO A 45 0.06 -7.41 7.40
C PRO A 45 -0.82 -8.33 8.25
N ASP A 46 -0.21 -9.08 9.16
CA ASP A 46 -0.91 -10.02 10.06
C ASP A 46 -2.00 -9.38 10.94
N ASN A 47 -1.87 -8.09 11.25
CA ASN A 47 -2.79 -7.37 12.13
C ASN A 47 -3.75 -6.45 11.38
N ASP A 48 -3.28 -5.87 10.28
CA ASP A 48 -3.93 -4.72 9.66
C ASP A 48 -4.60 -5.07 8.32
N LEU A 49 -4.24 -6.21 7.70
CA LEU A 49 -4.76 -6.63 6.40
C LEU A 49 -5.46 -8.00 6.49
N PRO A 50 -6.58 -8.21 5.76
CA PRO A 50 -7.12 -9.53 5.52
C PRO A 50 -6.07 -10.46 4.91
N GLY A 51 -6.06 -11.73 5.31
CA GLY A 51 -5.05 -12.72 4.88
C GLY A 51 -4.89 -12.84 3.36
N GLU A 52 -5.98 -12.72 2.60
CA GLU A 52 -5.93 -12.74 1.13
C GLU A 52 -5.20 -11.54 0.47
N LEU A 53 -4.87 -10.51 1.24
CA LEU A 53 -4.16 -9.31 0.78
C LEU A 53 -2.69 -9.29 1.18
N HIS A 54 -2.22 -10.25 1.98
CA HIS A 54 -0.84 -10.30 2.47
C HIS A 54 0.16 -10.44 1.32
N GLU A 55 -0.03 -11.42 0.44
CA GLU A 55 0.82 -11.63 -0.75
C GLU A 55 0.87 -10.38 -1.64
N LEU A 56 -0.28 -9.71 -1.84
CA LEU A 56 -0.33 -8.49 -2.64
C LEU A 56 0.45 -7.33 -2.01
N TYR A 57 0.46 -7.25 -0.68
CA TYR A 57 1.23 -6.25 0.06
C TYR A 57 2.72 -6.57 0.04
N GLU A 58 3.12 -7.83 0.22
CA GLU A 58 4.52 -8.26 0.10
C GLU A 58 5.08 -7.94 -1.29
N GLU A 59 4.34 -8.28 -2.35
CA GLU A 59 4.74 -7.96 -3.73
C GLU A 59 4.87 -6.44 -3.96
N LEU A 60 4.07 -5.62 -3.28
CA LEU A 60 4.16 -4.16 -3.34
C LEU A 60 5.45 -3.67 -2.66
N GLU A 61 5.75 -4.18 -1.46
CA GLU A 61 6.98 -3.87 -0.74
C GLU A 61 8.22 -4.26 -1.55
N GLU A 62 8.21 -5.41 -2.21
CA GLU A 62 9.31 -5.84 -3.09
C GLU A 62 9.56 -4.85 -4.23
N GLN A 63 8.49 -4.35 -4.88
CA GLN A 63 8.66 -3.35 -5.95
C GLN A 63 9.25 -2.04 -5.42
N ILE A 64 8.76 -1.57 -4.26
CA ILE A 64 9.26 -0.34 -3.64
C ILE A 64 10.71 -0.51 -3.20
N GLN A 65 11.08 -1.68 -2.66
CA GLN A 65 12.44 -1.98 -2.28
C GLN A 65 13.38 -1.98 -3.50
N CYS A 66 12.96 -2.53 -4.63
CA CYS A 66 13.74 -2.44 -5.88
C CYS A 66 13.98 -0.98 -6.30
N LEU A 67 12.96 -0.11 -6.16
CA LEU A 67 13.12 1.33 -6.44
C LEU A 67 14.11 1.99 -5.47
N ARG A 68 14.05 1.63 -4.18
CA ARG A 68 14.94 2.15 -3.13
C ARG A 68 16.40 1.74 -3.36
N ASP A 69 16.63 0.52 -3.81
CA ASP A 69 17.96 -0.03 -4.11
C ASP A 69 18.52 0.44 -5.46
N GLY A 70 17.73 1.17 -6.25
CA GLY A 70 18.11 1.63 -7.58
C GLY A 70 18.19 0.52 -8.63
N THR A 71 17.64 -0.66 -8.34
CA THR A 71 17.51 -1.78 -9.28
C THR A 71 16.20 -1.73 -10.07
N GLY A 72 15.21 -0.97 -9.58
CA GLY A 72 13.90 -0.77 -10.19
C GLY A 72 13.88 0.34 -11.26
N ASP A 73 13.24 0.03 -12.38
CA ASP A 73 13.00 0.96 -13.48
C ASP A 73 11.59 1.60 -13.39
N ASP A 74 11.16 2.26 -14.46
CA ASP A 74 9.83 2.89 -14.50
C ASP A 74 8.71 1.85 -14.49
N TYR A 75 8.97 0.65 -15.02
CA TYR A 75 8.03 -0.47 -14.99
C TYR A 75 7.80 -0.98 -13.56
N ALA A 76 8.85 -1.08 -12.74
CA ALA A 76 8.71 -1.39 -11.31
C ALA A 76 7.85 -0.35 -10.57
N ALA A 77 7.97 0.94 -10.93
CA ALA A 77 7.14 1.99 -10.36
C ALA A 77 5.66 1.87 -10.77
N GLU A 78 5.39 1.59 -12.05
CA GLU A 78 4.03 1.34 -12.53
C GLU A 78 3.40 0.11 -11.86
N LEU A 79 4.18 -0.97 -11.67
CA LEU A 79 3.73 -2.16 -10.94
C LEU A 79 3.42 -1.85 -9.48
N ALA A 80 4.27 -1.09 -8.79
CA ALA A 80 4.02 -0.67 -7.41
C ALA A 80 2.70 0.12 -7.29
N ILE A 81 2.47 1.08 -8.19
CA ILE A 81 1.22 1.87 -8.23
C ILE A 81 0.02 0.96 -8.49
N SER A 82 0.11 0.06 -9.46
CA SER A 82 -0.95 -0.88 -9.79
C SER A 82 -1.32 -1.76 -8.59
N LYS A 83 -0.32 -2.28 -7.87
CA LYS A 83 -0.52 -3.09 -6.65
C LYS A 83 -1.13 -2.27 -5.52
N LEU A 84 -0.64 -1.05 -5.28
CA LEU A 84 -1.20 -0.16 -4.26
C LEU A 84 -2.68 0.16 -4.52
N LEU A 85 -3.04 0.47 -5.77
CA LEU A 85 -4.44 0.74 -6.15
C LEU A 85 -5.31 -0.52 -6.09
N THR A 86 -4.74 -1.69 -6.43
CA THR A 86 -5.43 -2.98 -6.30
C THR A 86 -5.68 -3.32 -4.83
N LEU A 87 -4.69 -3.09 -3.97
CA LEU A 87 -4.76 -3.29 -2.53
C LEU A 87 -5.85 -2.41 -1.93
N PHE A 88 -5.85 -1.12 -2.26
CA PHE A 88 -6.91 -0.18 -1.90
C PHE A 88 -8.30 -0.68 -2.35
N GLY A 89 -8.44 -1.03 -3.63
CA GLY A 89 -9.72 -1.44 -4.20
C GLY A 89 -10.27 -2.72 -3.58
N ARG A 90 -9.41 -3.68 -3.23
CA ARG A 90 -9.82 -4.92 -2.54
C ARG A 90 -10.18 -4.64 -1.08
N LEU A 91 -9.35 -3.87 -0.37
CA LEU A 91 -9.59 -3.51 1.01
C LEU A 91 -10.88 -2.70 1.18
N HIS A 92 -11.16 -1.75 0.27
CA HIS A 92 -12.39 -0.95 0.26
C HIS A 92 -13.67 -1.79 0.10
N ARG A 93 -13.58 -2.96 -0.55
CA ARG A 93 -14.71 -3.86 -0.76
C ARG A 93 -14.86 -4.92 0.34
N HIS A 94 -13.92 -4.98 1.27
CA HIS A 94 -13.92 -5.99 2.32
C HIS A 94 -14.95 -5.62 3.41
N GLU A 95 -15.87 -6.53 3.73
CA GLU A 95 -17.06 -6.28 4.56
C GLU A 95 -16.74 -5.76 5.98
N ASN A 96 -15.51 -5.99 6.45
CA ASN A 96 -15.04 -5.62 7.78
C ASN A 96 -14.25 -4.30 7.83
N VAL A 97 -14.08 -3.61 6.70
CA VAL A 97 -13.39 -2.30 6.66
C VAL A 97 -14.45 -1.21 6.76
N VAL A 98 -14.44 -0.47 7.88
CA VAL A 98 -15.26 0.74 8.04
C VAL A 98 -14.36 1.94 7.70
N PRO A 99 -14.62 2.67 6.60
CA PRO A 99 -13.96 3.94 6.35
C PRO A 99 -14.32 4.89 7.49
N TYR A 100 -13.31 5.47 8.15
CA TYR A 100 -13.52 6.51 9.16
C TYR A 100 -14.08 7.79 8.54
#